data_AF-A0A2V7MII3-F1
#
_entry.id   AF-A0A2V7MII3-F1
#
_cell.length_a   1.000
_cell.length_b   1.000
_cell.length_c   1.000
_cell.angle_alpha   90.00
_cell.angle_beta   90.00
_cell.angle_gamma   90.00
#
_symmetry.space_group_name_H-M   'P 1'
#
loop_
_entity.id
_entity.type
_entity.pdbx_description
1 polymer ?
#
loop_
_entity_poly.entity_id
_entity_poly.type
_entity_poly.pdbx_seq_one_letter_code
_entity_poly.pdbx_strand_id
1 'polypeptide(L)'
;MLAHSFAVIRCLRPDMPLLPRAVVEAILLSEGPIGSADEVARRLGLRNRFKLARLLKRHGLPPLHRLAEWATLESWTLAAERDRVSLCYIAFRAKRHPSACYRLVKELTGLGWEEVRVLGSAWVQNEFSNRLRRCGRVSDQTAQLAPVRRHGSKSRRSS
;
A
#
# COMPACT_ATOMS: atom_id res chain seq x y z
N MET A 1 -12.12 -15.86 -2.78
CA MET A 1 -12.16 -14.69 -1.88
C MET A 1 -11.47 -13.44 -2.44
N LEU A 2 -10.45 -13.55 -3.30
CA LEU A 2 -9.80 -12.40 -3.97
C LEU A 2 -10.78 -11.44 -4.68
N ALA A 3 -11.86 -11.96 -5.26
CA ALA A 3 -12.90 -11.14 -5.89
C ALA A 3 -13.49 -10.07 -4.96
N HIS A 4 -13.56 -10.33 -3.65
CA HIS A 4 -14.06 -9.36 -2.67
C HIS A 4 -13.06 -8.22 -2.46
N SER A 5 -11.77 -8.53 -2.23
CA SER A 5 -10.72 -7.52 -2.07
C SER A 5 -10.57 -6.65 -3.32
N PHE A 6 -10.70 -7.25 -4.51
CA PHE A 6 -10.74 -6.54 -5.80
C PHE A 6 -11.95 -5.61 -5.95
N ALA A 7 -13.15 -6.13 -5.70
CA ALA A 7 -14.38 -5.36 -5.80
C ALA A 7 -14.37 -4.19 -4.81
N VAL A 8 -13.89 -4.43 -3.58
CA VAL A 8 -13.70 -3.39 -2.56
C VAL A 8 -12.80 -2.29 -3.10
N ILE A 9 -11.60 -2.60 -3.60
CA ILE A 9 -10.68 -1.55 -4.10
C ILE A 9 -11.28 -0.75 -5.26
N ARG A 10 -11.99 -1.40 -6.18
CA ARG A 10 -12.67 -0.72 -7.30
C ARG A 10 -13.78 0.20 -6.81
N CYS A 11 -14.55 -0.22 -5.80
CA CYS A 11 -15.56 0.62 -5.15
C CYS A 11 -14.94 1.76 -4.32
N LEU A 12 -13.81 1.51 -3.67
CA LEU A 12 -13.11 2.48 -2.82
C LEU A 12 -12.48 3.63 -3.63
N ARG A 13 -11.99 3.33 -4.83
CA ARG A 13 -11.23 4.25 -5.68
C ARG A 13 -11.62 4.05 -7.16
N PRO A 14 -12.86 4.41 -7.54
CA PRO A 14 -13.34 4.26 -8.91
C PRO A 14 -12.48 5.06 -9.90
N ASP A 15 -11.94 6.21 -9.48
CA ASP A 15 -11.13 7.11 -10.31
C ASP A 15 -9.63 6.79 -10.32
N MET A 16 -9.22 5.64 -9.76
CA MET A 16 -7.81 5.24 -9.78
C MET A 16 -7.34 4.96 -11.21
N PRO A 17 -6.26 5.61 -11.69
CA PRO A 17 -5.73 5.33 -13.01
C PRO A 17 -5.22 3.90 -13.14
N LEU A 18 -5.13 3.44 -14.39
CA LEU A 18 -4.84 2.04 -14.74
C LEU A 18 -3.55 1.51 -14.08
N LEU A 19 -2.43 2.24 -14.17
CA LEU A 19 -1.13 1.76 -13.66
C LEU A 19 -1.11 1.57 -12.13
N PRO A 20 -1.49 2.56 -11.30
CA PRO A 20 -1.61 2.36 -9.86
C PRO A 20 -2.57 1.22 -9.49
N ARG A 21 -3.69 1.10 -10.22
CA ARG A 21 -4.68 0.03 -10.00
C ARG A 21 -4.06 -1.33 -10.28
N ALA A 22 -3.41 -1.50 -11.42
CA ALA A 22 -2.75 -2.74 -11.81
C ALA A 22 -1.69 -3.19 -10.78
N VAL A 23 -0.95 -2.26 -10.17
CA VAL A 23 0.00 -2.59 -9.10
C VAL A 23 -0.70 -3.16 -7.88
N VAL A 24 -1.77 -2.50 -7.41
CA VAL A 24 -2.51 -2.93 -6.23
C VAL A 24 -3.19 -4.29 -6.48
N GLU A 25 -3.83 -4.42 -7.63
CA GLU A 25 -4.46 -5.66 -8.08
C GLU A 25 -3.44 -6.81 -8.19
N ALA A 26 -2.28 -6.57 -8.80
CA ALA A 26 -1.23 -7.59 -8.92
C ALA A 26 -0.70 -8.05 -7.54
N ILE A 27 -0.53 -7.14 -6.59
CA ILE A 27 -0.11 -7.47 -5.22
C ILE A 27 -1.15 -8.34 -4.51
N LEU A 28 -2.43 -7.98 -4.64
CA LEU A 28 -3.51 -8.76 -4.05
C LEU A 28 -3.59 -10.18 -4.64
N LEU A 29 -3.49 -10.33 -5.96
CA LEU A 29 -3.49 -11.65 -6.61
C LEU A 29 -2.29 -12.49 -6.22
N SER A 30 -1.16 -11.84 -5.96
CA SER A 30 0.07 -12.52 -5.57
C SER A 30 0.14 -12.77 -4.07
N GLU A 31 -0.87 -12.33 -3.31
CA GLU A 31 -0.96 -12.50 -1.86
C GLU A 31 0.31 -12.00 -1.14
N GLY A 32 0.96 -10.98 -1.70
CA GLY A 32 2.28 -10.54 -1.26
C GLY A 32 3.13 -9.84 -2.33
N PRO A 33 4.49 -9.92 -2.20
CA PRO A 33 5.41 -9.23 -3.09
C PRO A 33 5.38 -9.73 -4.54
N ILE A 34 5.33 -8.81 -5.50
CA ILE A 34 5.35 -9.09 -6.95
C ILE A 34 6.74 -8.88 -7.60
N GLY A 35 7.79 -9.06 -6.80
CA GLY A 35 9.17 -8.76 -7.19
C GLY A 35 9.68 -7.44 -6.61
N SER A 36 10.90 -7.07 -7.01
CA SER A 36 11.54 -5.84 -6.53
C SER A 36 10.88 -4.59 -7.11
N ALA A 37 11.01 -3.45 -6.43
CA ALA A 37 10.46 -2.19 -6.94
C ALA A 37 11.04 -1.77 -8.31
N ASP A 38 12.29 -2.13 -8.61
CA ASP A 38 12.90 -1.87 -9.91
C ASP A 38 12.35 -2.82 -10.98
N GLU A 39 12.14 -4.08 -10.65
CA GLU A 39 11.53 -5.05 -11.57
C GLU A 39 10.10 -4.65 -11.93
N VAL A 40 9.29 -4.31 -10.92
CA VAL A 40 7.91 -3.84 -11.13
C VAL A 40 7.91 -2.54 -11.94
N ALA A 41 8.82 -1.61 -11.66
CA ALA A 41 8.95 -0.39 -12.45
C ALA A 41 9.21 -0.71 -13.93
N ARG A 42 10.16 -1.61 -14.23
CA ARG A 42 10.46 -2.01 -15.61
C ARG A 42 9.26 -2.69 -16.29
N ARG A 43 8.57 -3.60 -15.59
CA ARG A 43 7.35 -4.27 -16.12
C ARG A 43 6.21 -3.30 -16.45
N LEU A 44 6.17 -2.15 -15.76
CA LEU A 44 5.19 -1.08 -16.00
C LEU A 44 5.67 -0.02 -17.01
N GLY A 45 6.81 -0.23 -17.67
CA GLY A 45 7.41 0.74 -18.60
C GLY A 45 7.99 1.99 -17.92
N LEU A 46 8.20 1.96 -16.60
CA LEU A 46 8.82 3.04 -15.85
C LEU A 46 10.34 2.89 -15.83
N ARG A 47 11.05 4.04 -15.85
CA ARG A 47 12.51 4.07 -15.92
C ARG A 47 13.23 3.46 -14.70
N ASN A 48 12.64 3.54 -13.51
CA ASN A 48 13.24 3.03 -12.26
C ASN A 48 12.23 2.98 -11.09
N ARG A 49 12.62 2.35 -9.98
CA ARG A 49 11.85 2.28 -8.72
C ARG A 49 11.40 3.64 -8.18
N PHE A 50 12.17 4.70 -8.40
CA PHE A 50 11.82 6.03 -7.89
C PHE A 50 10.64 6.64 -8.65
N LYS A 51 10.52 6.36 -9.96
CA LYS A 51 9.32 6.73 -10.74
C LYS A 51 8.11 5.94 -10.28
N LEU A 52 8.26 4.66 -9.96
CA LEU A 52 7.19 3.86 -9.35
C LEU A 52 6.76 4.43 -7.99
N ALA A 53 7.71 4.71 -7.10
CA ALA A 53 7.40 5.29 -5.79
C ALA A 53 6.68 6.65 -5.91
N ARG A 54 7.10 7.50 -6.86
CA ARG A 54 6.42 8.77 -7.15
C ARG A 54 5.03 8.57 -7.75
N LEU A 55 4.85 7.58 -8.62
CA LEU A 55 3.54 7.25 -9.19
C LEU A 55 2.58 6.84 -8.08
N LEU A 56 2.97 5.91 -7.22
CA LEU A 56 2.16 5.48 -6.08
C LEU A 56 1.86 6.64 -5.14
N LYS A 57 2.87 7.45 -4.79
CA LYS A 57 2.71 8.62 -3.92
C LYS A 57 1.76 9.67 -4.51
N ARG A 58 1.84 9.96 -5.83
CA ARG A 58 0.96 10.93 -6.51
C ARG A 58 -0.50 10.51 -6.46
N HIS A 59 -0.75 9.21 -6.52
CA HIS A 59 -2.08 8.66 -6.35
C HIS A 59 -2.40 8.35 -4.90
N GLY A 60 -1.62 8.85 -3.95
CA GLY A 60 -1.94 8.63 -2.56
C GLY A 60 -2.02 7.15 -2.22
N LEU A 61 -1.02 6.38 -2.64
CA LEU A 61 -0.86 4.98 -2.30
C LEU A 61 0.42 4.79 -1.47
N PRO A 62 0.42 3.81 -0.55
CA PRO A 62 1.64 3.38 0.13
C PRO A 62 2.73 2.94 -0.86
N PRO A 63 4.01 2.94 -0.44
CA PRO A 63 5.09 2.33 -1.21
C PRO A 63 4.82 0.85 -1.51
N LEU A 64 5.39 0.35 -2.60
CA LEU A 64 5.19 -1.03 -3.07
C LEU A 64 5.40 -2.09 -1.98
N HIS A 65 6.48 -1.97 -1.20
CA HIS A 65 6.78 -2.93 -0.13
C HIS A 65 5.68 -2.95 0.94
N ARG A 66 5.17 -1.77 1.35
CA ARG A 66 4.09 -1.70 2.34
C ARG A 66 2.80 -2.32 1.80
N LEU A 67 2.47 -2.11 0.53
CA LEU A 67 1.31 -2.77 -0.09
C LEU A 67 1.46 -4.29 -0.05
N ALA A 68 2.64 -4.80 -0.42
CA ALA A 68 2.94 -6.23 -0.42
C ALA A 68 2.91 -6.84 0.99
N GLU A 69 3.39 -6.11 2.00
CA GLU A 69 3.37 -6.53 3.40
C GLU A 69 1.93 -6.66 3.94
N TRP A 70 1.04 -5.72 3.62
CA TRP A 70 -0.38 -5.83 3.99
C TRP A 70 -1.10 -6.99 3.30
N ALA A 71 -0.85 -7.20 2.00
CA ALA A 71 -1.41 -8.35 1.29
C ALA A 71 -0.88 -9.68 1.82
N THR A 72 0.40 -9.72 2.24
CA THR A 72 0.99 -10.88 2.92
C THR A 72 0.30 -11.14 4.27
N LEU A 73 0.03 -10.10 5.05
CA LEU A 73 -0.64 -10.23 6.33
C LEU A 73 -2.07 -10.75 6.17
N GLU A 74 -2.80 -10.23 5.18
CA GLU A 74 -4.14 -10.71 4.82
C GLU A 74 -4.12 -12.20 4.47
N SER A 75 -3.18 -12.63 3.62
CA SER A 75 -3.06 -14.03 3.21
C SER A 75 -2.68 -14.96 4.35
N TRP A 76 -1.77 -14.54 5.24
CA TRP A 76 -1.46 -15.29 6.46
C TRP A 76 -2.68 -15.44 7.37
N THR A 77 -3.45 -14.38 7.55
CA THR A 77 -4.63 -14.40 8.44
C THR A 77 -5.72 -15.30 7.86
N LEU A 78 -5.98 -15.21 6.56
CA LEU A 78 -6.91 -16.11 5.86
C LEU A 78 -6.47 -17.58 5.93
N ALA A 79 -5.18 -17.86 5.74
CA ALA A 79 -4.67 -19.23 5.85
C ALA A 79 -4.82 -19.76 7.28
N ALA A 80 -4.55 -18.94 8.29
CA ALA A 80 -4.71 -19.33 9.69
C ALA A 80 -6.19 -19.57 10.07
N GLU A 81 -7.12 -18.76 9.56
CA GLU A 81 -8.56 -18.96 9.78
C GLU A 81 -9.07 -20.23 9.10
N ARG A 82 -8.72 -20.42 7.83
CA ARG A 82 -9.17 -21.56 7.02
C ARG A 82 -8.58 -22.89 7.51
N ASP A 83 -7.27 -22.93 7.72
CA ASP A 83 -6.54 -24.18 7.98
C ASP A 83 -6.29 -24.41 9.47
N ARG A 84 -6.65 -23.45 10.34
CA ARG A 84 -6.41 -23.48 11.80
C ARG A 84 -4.93 -23.68 12.17
N VAL A 85 -4.03 -23.10 11.39
CA VAL A 85 -2.57 -23.21 11.56
C VAL A 85 -1.96 -21.99 12.24
N SER A 86 -0.79 -22.17 12.85
CA SER A 86 -0.02 -21.07 13.44
C SER A 86 0.78 -20.30 12.38
N LEU A 87 1.16 -19.04 12.69
CA LEU A 87 2.04 -18.26 11.82
C LEU A 87 3.40 -18.94 11.61
N CYS A 88 3.90 -19.65 12.62
CA CYS A 88 5.13 -20.43 12.53
C CYS A 88 5.03 -21.49 11.42
N TYR A 89 3.93 -22.24 11.38
CA TYR A 89 3.67 -23.22 10.33
C TYR A 89 3.60 -22.57 8.93
N ILE A 90 2.88 -21.45 8.82
CA ILE A 90 2.78 -20.68 7.57
C ILE A 90 4.18 -20.20 7.11
N ALA A 91 4.98 -19.67 8.04
CA ALA A 91 6.33 -19.19 7.77
C ALA A 91 7.23 -20.31 7.23
N PHE A 92 7.21 -21.49 7.86
CA PHE A 92 7.97 -22.64 7.38
C PHE A 92 7.55 -23.09 5.98
N ARG A 93 6.25 -23.18 5.70
CA ARG A 93 5.76 -23.51 4.34
C ARG A 93 6.20 -22.48 3.30
N ALA A 94 6.28 -21.21 3.69
CA ALA A 94 6.74 -20.13 2.83
C ALA A 94 8.27 -19.98 2.77
N LYS A 95 9.04 -20.88 3.41
CA LYS A 95 10.51 -20.78 3.57
C LYS A 95 10.95 -19.42 4.13
N ARG A 96 10.17 -18.87 5.05
CA ARG A 96 10.46 -17.61 5.75
C ARG A 96 10.83 -17.90 7.20
N HIS A 97 11.70 -17.05 7.76
CA HIS A 97 12.05 -17.15 9.17
C HIS A 97 10.87 -16.73 10.05
N PRO A 98 10.40 -17.57 11.00
CA PRO A 98 9.22 -17.26 11.82
C PRO A 98 9.34 -15.93 12.57
N SER A 99 10.50 -15.62 13.17
CA SER A 99 10.67 -14.38 13.93
C SER A 99 10.53 -13.13 13.05
N ALA A 100 10.91 -13.20 11.76
CA ALA A 100 10.71 -12.10 10.83
C ALA A 100 9.23 -11.90 10.52
N CYS A 101 8.45 -12.97 10.40
CA CYS A 101 7.00 -12.90 10.22
C CYS A 101 6.30 -12.28 11.43
N TYR A 102 6.62 -12.72 12.65
CA TYR A 102 6.06 -12.13 13.87
C TYR A 102 6.43 -10.65 14.02
N ARG A 103 7.69 -10.28 13.71
CA ARG A 103 8.12 -8.87 13.70
C ARG A 103 7.36 -8.04 12.67
N LEU A 104 7.16 -8.58 11.47
CA LEU A 104 6.41 -7.90 10.42
C LEU A 104 4.97 -7.61 10.87
N VAL A 105 4.29 -8.60 11.47
CA VAL A 105 2.93 -8.39 12.01
C VAL A 105 2.94 -7.21 12.99
N LYS A 106 3.83 -7.27 14.00
CA LYS A 106 3.92 -6.24 15.04
C LYS A 106 4.28 -4.86 14.48
N GLU A 107 5.15 -4.79 13.48
CA GLU A 107 5.52 -3.53 12.84
C GLU A 107 4.35 -2.91 12.05
N LEU A 108 3.59 -3.75 11.32
CA LEU A 108 2.49 -3.27 10.49
C LEU A 108 1.27 -2.81 11.30
N THR A 109 0.92 -3.59 12.32
CA THR A 109 -0.34 -3.43 13.06
C THR A 109 -0.16 -2.80 14.43
N GLY A 110 1.05 -2.85 15.00
CA GLY A 110 1.29 -2.54 16.41
C GLY A 110 0.89 -3.69 17.37
N LEU A 111 0.32 -4.77 16.86
CA LEU A 111 -0.25 -5.88 17.64
C LEU A 111 0.56 -7.17 17.47
N GLY A 112 0.45 -8.07 18.44
CA GLY A 112 0.93 -9.44 18.32
C GLY A 112 0.10 -10.27 17.34
N TRP A 113 0.69 -11.36 16.86
CA TRP A 113 -0.01 -12.27 15.92
C TRP A 113 -1.29 -12.86 16.49
N GLU A 114 -1.31 -13.27 17.76
CA GLU A 114 -2.51 -13.85 18.37
C GLU A 114 -3.66 -12.83 18.46
N GLU A 115 -3.35 -11.56 18.72
CA GLU A 115 -4.36 -10.48 18.71
C GLU A 115 -4.92 -10.27 17.29
N VAL A 116 -4.05 -10.21 16.28
CA VAL A 116 -4.47 -10.10 14.88
C VAL A 116 -5.32 -11.30 14.46
N ARG A 117 -4.95 -12.50 14.90
CA ARG A 117 -5.70 -13.74 14.62
C ARG A 117 -7.08 -13.74 15.25
N VAL A 118 -7.25 -13.15 16.44
CA VAL A 118 -8.56 -12.98 17.08
C VAL A 118 -9.41 -11.95 16.33
N LEU A 119 -8.82 -10.86 15.85
CA LEU A 119 -9.51 -9.83 15.05
C LEU A 119 -9.90 -10.34 13.65
N GLY A 120 -9.10 -11.24 13.09
CA GLY A 120 -9.40 -11.97 11.86
C GLY A 120 -9.14 -11.19 10.57
N SER A 121 -9.35 -11.87 9.43
CA SER A 121 -9.02 -11.39 8.08
C SER A 121 -9.86 -10.18 7.67
N ALA A 122 -11.12 -10.12 8.09
CA ALA A 122 -12.01 -8.99 7.82
C ALA A 122 -11.48 -7.68 8.43
N TRP A 123 -10.91 -7.75 9.64
CA TRP A 123 -10.27 -6.59 10.26
C TRP A 123 -9.01 -6.15 9.49
N VAL A 124 -8.16 -7.10 9.09
CA VAL A 124 -6.96 -6.82 8.29
C VAL A 124 -7.32 -6.15 6.95
N GLN A 125 -8.37 -6.65 6.27
CA GLN A 125 -8.90 -6.07 5.04
C GLN A 125 -9.39 -4.64 5.23
N ASN A 126 -10.10 -4.37 6.33
CA ASN A 126 -10.57 -3.03 6.66
C ASN A 126 -9.40 -2.08 6.92
N GLU A 127 -8.38 -2.51 7.66
CA GLU A 127 -7.17 -1.73 7.90
C GLU A 127 -6.41 -1.44 6.59
N PHE A 128 -6.25 -2.43 5.72
CA PHE A 128 -5.62 -2.23 4.43
C PHE A 128 -6.41 -1.25 3.56
N SER A 129 -7.74 -1.40 3.52
CA SER A 129 -8.66 -0.48 2.84
C SER A 129 -8.56 0.95 3.39
N ASN A 130 -8.49 1.11 4.72
CA ASN A 130 -8.34 2.41 5.36
C ASN A 130 -7.03 3.10 4.96
N ARG A 131 -5.94 2.35 4.78
CA ARG A 131 -4.67 2.91 4.31
C ARG A 131 -4.74 3.36 2.84
N LEU A 132 -5.42 2.58 1.99
CA LEU A 132 -5.68 2.98 0.61
C LEU A 132 -6.58 4.24 0.52
N ARG A 133 -7.51 4.43 1.46
CA ARG A 133 -8.32 5.64 1.58
C ARG A 133 -7.51 6.85 2.06
N ARG A 134 -6.79 6.72 3.17
CA ARG A 134 -6.10 7.84 3.85
C ARG A 134 -5.03 8.50 3.00
N CYS A 135 -4.30 7.72 2.19
CA CYS A 135 -3.24 8.30 1.38
C CYS A 135 -3.77 9.15 0.21
N GLY A 136 -5.05 9.03 -0.20
CA GLY A 136 -5.66 9.84 -1.27
C GLY A 136 -6.02 11.30 -0.91
N ARG A 137 -6.02 11.68 0.37
CA ARG A 137 -6.50 13.02 0.81
C ARG A 137 -5.42 14.12 0.84
N VAL A 138 -4.15 13.78 0.66
CA VAL A 138 -3.02 14.73 0.86
C VAL A 138 -2.82 15.67 -0.33
N SER A 139 -3.44 15.40 -1.48
CA SER A 139 -3.20 16.17 -2.71
C SER A 139 -4.02 17.47 -2.83
N ASP A 140 -5.10 17.66 -2.06
CA ASP A 140 -5.95 18.86 -2.18
C ASP A 140 -5.48 20.04 -1.31
N GLN A 141 -4.91 19.81 -0.13
CA GLN A 141 -4.59 20.92 0.80
C GLN A 141 -3.36 21.74 0.42
N THR A 142 -2.44 21.18 -0.38
CA THR A 142 -1.23 21.92 -0.80
C THR A 142 -1.49 22.86 -1.98
N ALA A 143 -2.61 22.70 -2.70
CA ALA A 143 -3.00 23.58 -3.80
C ALA A 143 -3.70 24.86 -3.31
N GLN A 144 -4.27 24.87 -2.09
CA GLN A 144 -4.97 26.03 -1.53
C GLN A 144 -4.05 27.07 -0.85
N LEU A 145 -2.77 26.74 -0.59
CA LEU A 145 -1.85 27.57 0.20
C LEU A 145 -0.73 28.25 -0.61
N ALA A 146 -0.82 28.28 -1.94
CA ALA A 146 0.14 29.07 -2.73
C ALA A 146 -0.13 30.58 -2.53
N PRO A 147 0.81 31.36 -1.95
CA PRO A 147 0.60 32.80 -1.82
C PRO A 147 0.68 33.46 -3.20
N VAL A 148 -0.35 34.26 -3.51
CA VAL A 148 -0.36 35.21 -4.63
C VAL A 148 0.87 36.11 -4.50
N ARG A 149 1.90 35.85 -5.32
CA ARG A 149 3.04 36.74 -5.47
C ARG A 149 2.56 38.01 -6.18
N ARG A 150 2.28 39.06 -5.41
CA ARG A 150 2.09 40.42 -5.94
C ARG A 150 3.37 40.86 -6.63
N HIS A 151 3.26 41.14 -7.92
CA HIS A 151 4.30 41.74 -8.74
C HIS A 151 4.61 43.15 -8.20
N GLY A 152 5.81 43.34 -7.67
CA GLY A 152 6.37 44.66 -7.37
C GLY A 152 7.00 45.23 -8.62
N SER A 153 6.33 46.18 -9.25
CA SER A 153 6.83 46.96 -10.39
C SER A 153 8.01 47.82 -9.95
N LYS A 154 9.18 47.61 -10.58
CA LYS A 154 10.31 48.55 -10.55
C LYS A 154 9.86 49.91 -11.07
N SER A 155 10.00 50.96 -10.26
CA SER A 155 10.06 52.34 -10.72
C SER A 155 11.48 52.86 -10.51
N ARG A 156 12.14 53.17 -11.63
CA ARG A 156 13.41 53.90 -11.74
C ARG A 156 13.12 55.41 -11.73
N ARG A 157 13.96 56.19 -11.05
CA ARG A 157 14.51 57.54 -11.39
C ARG A 157 15.38 57.94 -10.19
N SER A 158 16.70 58.09 -10.25
CA SER A 158 17.58 58.92 -11.11
C SER A 158 17.38 60.42 -10.91
N SER A 159 18.48 61.04 -10.44
CA SER A 159 18.83 62.47 -10.34
C SER A 159 18.44 63.19 -9.06
#